data_AF-A0A2H0RNN0-F1
#
_entry.id   AF-A0A2H0RNN0-F1
#
_cell.length_a   1.000
_cell.length_b   1.000
_cell.length_c   1.000
_cell.angle_alpha   90.00
_cell.angle_beta   90.00
_cell.angle_gamma   90.00
#
_symmetry.space_group_name_H-M   'P 1'
#
loop_
_entity.id
_entity.type
_entity.pdbx_description
1 polymer ?
#
loop_
_entity_poly.entity_id
_entity_poly.type
_entity_poly.pdbx_seq_one_letter_code
_entity_poly.pdbx_strand_id
1 'polypeptide(L)'
;MLERSSLHRRFHRERSIPFAGESVSTVLPAGTYVLTVRDHSAYESGLTVETFPSPIPVHLNIQRYTTQKIEGQISIGESRETMPVSMSVAEFIKDSQGNLVRNENYHSSPDEGGVNKLDPTKPVWVVVHGRINSENSDAIVELARSLSLSGTQIVTVDWSEEARDNIPESVGLQGANWTPAVGKWLAHQLQAAGFSGDNVNIVGPSWGSYVAYFAASEMGQVNSIVALDSAANDLVMNGVRSSGIDFRSVSKMSIAIESSPIGSNARAASADYAFTIDSSFLERASLDLRAHNFAATTFSALVEDAIVRSVPGQSLFDPRSLVAGNAPSMTTATGESLTPAQDAYSLLTLESEYWGSGWEGVIKVDTYKTTDSTGADWWKALPQAVEFHDSAGQTRTQLLDLLPDSTLQNP
;
A
#
# COMPACT_ATOMS: atom_id res chain seq x y z
N MET A 1 -53.30 31.48 41.28
CA MET A 1 -51.93 31.34 40.75
C MET A 1 -51.85 30.00 40.03
N LEU A 2 -51.31 29.99 38.81
CA LEU A 2 -51.08 28.77 38.01
C LEU A 2 -49.58 28.51 37.98
N GLU A 3 -49.11 27.52 38.74
CA GLU A 3 -47.72 27.07 38.62
C GLU A 3 -47.58 26.09 37.45
N ARG A 4 -46.69 26.42 36.51
CA ARG A 4 -46.31 25.54 35.40
C ARG A 4 -45.22 24.58 35.87
N SER A 5 -45.58 23.34 36.18
CA SER A 5 -44.63 22.24 36.28
C SER A 5 -44.05 21.92 34.90
N SER A 6 -42.79 22.28 34.65
CA SER A 6 -42.09 22.00 33.40
C SER A 6 -41.44 20.60 33.44
N LEU A 7 -42.17 19.61 32.91
CA LEU A 7 -41.63 18.27 32.68
C LEU A 7 -40.47 18.32 31.66
N HIS A 8 -39.24 18.35 32.17
CA HIS A 8 -38.02 18.15 31.40
C HIS A 8 -37.94 16.68 30.94
N ARG A 9 -38.66 16.35 29.87
CA ARG A 9 -38.55 15.05 29.19
C ARG A 9 -37.20 15.02 28.46
N ARG A 10 -36.15 14.54 29.15
CA ARG A 10 -34.89 14.18 28.51
C ARG A 10 -35.18 13.05 27.51
N PHE A 11 -35.27 13.40 26.23
CA PHE A 11 -35.12 12.42 25.17
C PHE A 11 -33.69 11.90 25.25
N HIS A 12 -33.49 10.75 25.89
CA HIS A 12 -32.38 9.90 25.52
C HIS A 12 -32.55 9.62 24.03
N ARG A 13 -31.59 10.07 23.21
CA ARG A 13 -31.47 9.55 21.85
C ARG A 13 -31.23 8.05 22.02
N GLU A 14 -32.21 7.26 21.60
CA GLU A 14 -32.04 5.84 21.34
C GLU A 14 -30.79 5.70 20.47
N ARG A 15 -29.72 5.14 21.04
CA ARG A 15 -28.64 4.59 20.24
C ARG A 15 -29.21 3.29 19.68
N SER A 16 -29.83 3.37 18.51
CA SER A 16 -29.98 2.19 17.67
C SER A 16 -28.60 1.55 17.57
N ILE A 17 -28.50 0.28 17.97
CA ILE A 17 -27.27 -0.48 17.79
C ILE A 17 -27.12 -0.61 16.27
N PRO A 18 -26.10 0.01 15.65
CA PRO A 18 -25.86 -0.24 14.24
C PRO A 18 -25.44 -1.70 14.13
N PHE A 19 -26.23 -2.50 13.41
CA PHE A 19 -25.80 -3.84 13.03
C PHE A 19 -24.45 -3.71 12.32
N ALA A 20 -23.41 -4.33 12.86
CA ALA A 20 -22.14 -4.45 12.18
C ALA A 20 -22.10 -5.82 11.49
N GLY A 21 -21.63 -5.87 10.24
CA GLY A 21 -21.19 -7.13 9.64
C GLY A 21 -19.91 -7.54 10.34
N GLU A 22 -19.85 -8.75 10.92
CA GLU A 22 -18.64 -9.31 11.50
C GLU A 22 -18.08 -10.42 10.61
N SER A 23 -16.76 -10.40 10.40
CA SER A 23 -16.04 -11.41 9.62
C SER A 23 -14.80 -11.89 10.37
N VAL A 24 -14.49 -13.18 10.23
CA VAL A 24 -13.26 -13.78 10.75
C VAL A 24 -12.65 -14.63 9.64
N SER A 25 -11.50 -14.21 9.13
CA SER A 25 -10.69 -14.98 8.18
C SER A 25 -9.55 -15.66 8.95
N THR A 26 -9.49 -16.99 8.96
CA THR A 26 -8.47 -17.74 9.71
C THR A 26 -8.12 -19.06 9.05
N VAL A 27 -6.89 -19.54 9.27
CA VAL A 27 -6.41 -20.83 8.77
C VAL A 27 -6.78 -21.92 9.77
N LEU A 28 -7.59 -22.88 9.33
CA LEU A 28 -8.01 -24.02 10.12
C LEU A 28 -7.13 -25.25 9.83
N PRO A 29 -6.42 -25.80 10.83
CA PRO A 29 -5.84 -27.15 10.74
C PRO A 29 -6.87 -28.24 10.37
N ALA A 30 -6.39 -29.46 10.10
CA ALA A 30 -7.29 -30.59 9.95
C ALA A 30 -7.96 -30.93 11.29
N GLY A 31 -9.29 -30.88 11.37
CA GLY A 31 -10.03 -31.17 12.60
C GLY A 31 -11.53 -30.92 12.50
N THR A 32 -12.22 -31.16 13.61
CA THR A 32 -13.65 -30.82 13.78
C THR A 32 -13.76 -29.49 14.52
N TYR A 33 -14.53 -28.55 13.97
CA TYR A 33 -14.71 -27.21 14.53
C TYR A 33 -16.15 -26.98 14.99
N VAL A 34 -16.31 -26.23 16.07
CA VAL A 34 -17.62 -25.78 16.58
C VAL A 34 -17.67 -24.27 16.47
N LEU A 35 -18.41 -23.77 15.49
CA LEU A 35 -18.70 -22.33 15.37
C LEU A 35 -19.74 -21.96 16.44
N THR A 36 -19.37 -21.10 17.38
CA THR A 36 -20.30 -20.53 18.37
C THR A 36 -20.56 -19.07 18.01
N VAL A 37 -21.78 -18.75 17.58
CA VAL A 37 -22.21 -17.36 17.34
C VAL A 37 -22.90 -16.85 18.60
N ARG A 38 -22.53 -15.65 19.05
CA ARG A 38 -23.12 -15.00 20.23
C ARG A 38 -23.52 -13.58 19.88
N ASP A 39 -24.81 -13.29 19.98
CA ASP A 39 -25.28 -11.91 19.93
C ASP A 39 -24.96 -11.21 21.27
N HIS A 40 -24.39 -10.02 21.17
CA HIS A 40 -24.01 -9.15 22.29
C HIS A 40 -24.96 -7.93 22.43
N SER A 41 -26.01 -7.86 21.61
CA SER A 41 -27.00 -6.79 21.62
C SER A 41 -27.72 -6.70 22.95
N ALA A 42 -27.71 -5.51 23.54
CA ALA A 42 -28.53 -5.17 24.69
C ALA A 42 -29.97 -4.88 24.22
N TYR A 43 -30.77 -5.93 24.00
CA TYR A 43 -32.19 -5.76 23.69
C TYR A 43 -32.91 -5.05 24.84
N GLU A 44 -33.75 -4.08 24.52
CA GLU A 44 -34.58 -3.44 25.53
C GLU A 44 -35.54 -4.46 26.16
N SER A 45 -35.83 -4.26 27.46
CA SER A 45 -36.66 -5.17 28.24
C SER A 45 -38.09 -5.26 27.69
N GLY A 46 -38.36 -6.33 26.95
CA GLY A 46 -39.64 -6.54 26.26
C GLY A 46 -39.51 -7.40 25.00
N LEU A 47 -38.32 -7.45 24.38
CA LEU A 47 -38.03 -8.39 23.30
C LEU A 47 -37.77 -9.79 23.86
N THR A 48 -38.68 -10.73 23.58
CA THR A 48 -38.46 -12.17 23.75
C THR A 48 -37.84 -12.76 22.47
N VAL A 49 -37.29 -13.98 22.56
CA VAL A 49 -36.80 -14.74 21.38
C VAL A 49 -37.89 -14.90 20.30
N GLU A 50 -39.16 -14.87 20.69
CA GLU A 50 -40.33 -14.96 19.79
C GLU A 50 -40.63 -13.64 19.04
N THR A 51 -40.06 -12.52 19.49
CA THR A 51 -40.21 -11.17 18.88
C THR A 51 -38.92 -10.68 18.21
N PHE A 52 -37.94 -11.56 17.99
CA PHE A 52 -36.74 -11.23 17.24
C PHE A 52 -37.07 -10.77 15.80
N PRO A 53 -36.32 -9.80 15.25
CA PRO A 53 -36.29 -9.58 13.81
C PRO A 53 -35.76 -10.83 13.08
N SER A 54 -35.92 -10.87 11.75
CA SER A 54 -35.53 -11.98 10.87
C SER A 54 -34.19 -12.64 11.23
N PRO A 55 -34.04 -13.97 11.06
CA PRO A 55 -32.84 -14.69 11.45
C PRO A 55 -31.57 -14.05 10.90
N ILE A 56 -30.61 -13.77 11.81
CA ILE A 56 -29.31 -13.21 11.46
C ILE A 56 -28.59 -14.22 10.55
N PRO A 57 -28.28 -13.88 9.28
CA PRO A 57 -27.71 -14.82 8.35
C PRO A 57 -26.23 -15.06 8.70
N VAL A 58 -25.90 -16.31 9.05
CA VAL A 58 -24.52 -16.74 9.26
C VAL A 58 -24.01 -17.36 7.96
N HIS A 59 -23.04 -16.71 7.32
CA HIS A 59 -22.38 -17.20 6.13
C HIS A 59 -21.05 -17.88 6.49
N LEU A 60 -20.82 -19.08 5.97
CA LEU A 60 -19.60 -19.84 6.16
C LEU A 60 -19.01 -20.21 4.79
N ASN A 61 -17.83 -19.68 4.48
CA ASN A 61 -17.05 -20.07 3.32
C ASN A 61 -15.80 -20.80 3.80
N ILE A 62 -15.65 -22.09 3.46
CA ILE A 62 -14.45 -22.88 3.75
C ILE A 62 -13.82 -23.25 2.42
N GLN A 63 -12.63 -22.71 2.18
CA GLN A 63 -11.80 -23.03 1.04
C GLN A 63 -10.54 -23.80 1.50
N ARG A 64 -9.88 -24.46 0.56
CA ARG A 64 -8.56 -25.04 0.81
C ARG A 64 -7.54 -23.90 0.96
N TYR A 65 -6.90 -23.78 2.11
CA TYR A 65 -5.81 -22.83 2.27
C TYR A 65 -4.64 -23.19 1.34
N THR A 66 -4.25 -22.22 0.50
CA THR A 66 -3.05 -22.28 -0.35
C THR A 66 -2.39 -20.92 -0.29
N THR A 67 -1.05 -20.86 -0.30
CA THR A 67 -0.32 -19.59 -0.29
C THR A 67 -0.27 -18.90 -1.66
N GLN A 68 -0.79 -19.56 -2.70
CA GLN A 68 -0.81 -19.05 -4.08
C GLN A 68 -1.92 -18.03 -4.28
N LYS A 69 -3.09 -18.28 -3.68
CA LYS A 69 -4.17 -17.31 -3.50
C LYS A 69 -4.89 -17.58 -2.18
N ILE A 70 -5.02 -16.53 -1.38
CA ILE A 70 -5.74 -16.52 -0.10
C ILE A 70 -6.88 -15.51 -0.24
N GLU A 71 -8.13 -15.99 -0.12
CA GLU A 71 -9.33 -15.16 -0.18
C GLU A 71 -9.95 -15.03 1.22
N GLY A 72 -10.57 -13.89 1.50
CA GLY A 72 -11.14 -13.60 2.80
C GLY A 72 -12.27 -12.57 2.77
N GLN A 73 -12.71 -12.23 3.97
CA GLN A 73 -13.68 -11.17 4.23
C GLN A 73 -13.16 -10.31 5.37
N ILE A 74 -13.33 -8.99 5.25
CA ILE A 74 -13.08 -8.00 6.29
C ILE A 74 -14.36 -7.27 6.70
N SER A 75 -14.30 -6.67 7.88
CA SER A 75 -15.39 -5.96 8.54
C SER A 75 -14.83 -4.78 9.34
N ILE A 76 -15.57 -3.68 9.36
CA ILE A 76 -15.31 -2.53 10.26
C ILE A 76 -16.56 -2.27 11.10
N GLY A 77 -16.40 -1.86 12.36
CA GLY A 77 -17.49 -1.78 13.34
C GLY A 77 -18.61 -0.76 13.02
N GLU A 78 -18.44 0.08 12.00
CA GLU A 78 -19.46 1.01 11.51
C GLU A 78 -20.18 0.49 10.25
N SER A 79 -19.69 -0.58 9.61
CA SER A 79 -20.25 -1.17 8.39
C SER A 79 -21.24 -2.29 8.69
N ARG A 80 -22.38 -2.29 7.99
CA ARG A 80 -23.35 -3.41 7.96
C ARG A 80 -22.91 -4.58 7.09
N GLU A 81 -21.93 -4.34 6.22
CA GLU A 81 -21.51 -5.24 5.17
C GLU A 81 -20.11 -5.78 5.48
N THR A 82 -19.88 -7.04 5.15
CA THR A 82 -18.53 -7.61 5.04
C THR A 82 -18.07 -7.53 3.60
N MET A 83 -16.76 -7.55 3.43
CA MET A 83 -16.12 -6.97 2.26
C MET A 83 -14.98 -7.87 1.76
N PRO A 84 -14.95 -8.27 0.47
CA PRO A 84 -14.00 -9.24 -0.06
C PRO A 84 -12.57 -8.69 -0.15
N VAL A 85 -11.62 -9.46 0.35
CA VAL A 85 -10.19 -9.17 0.22
C VAL A 85 -9.45 -10.42 -0.24
N SER A 86 -8.38 -10.26 -1.02
CA SER A 86 -7.50 -11.37 -1.37
C SER A 86 -6.03 -10.99 -1.40
N MET A 87 -5.17 -12.00 -1.23
CA MET A 87 -3.72 -11.91 -1.39
C MET A 87 -3.31 -13.02 -2.37
N SER A 88 -2.72 -12.61 -3.49
CA SER A 88 -2.43 -13.47 -4.64
C SER A 88 -0.94 -13.39 -4.95
N VAL A 89 -0.27 -14.51 -5.25
CA VAL A 89 1.12 -14.49 -5.73
C VAL A 89 1.17 -13.83 -7.12
N ALA A 90 2.10 -12.89 -7.30
CA ALA A 90 2.28 -12.17 -8.56
C ALA A 90 3.51 -12.73 -9.31
N GLU A 91 3.30 -13.88 -9.95
CA GLU A 91 4.29 -14.51 -10.83
C GLU A 91 4.06 -14.06 -12.29
N PHE A 92 5.12 -13.79 -13.04
CA PHE A 92 5.06 -13.31 -14.41
C PHE A 92 5.71 -14.31 -15.38
N ILE A 93 4.96 -14.71 -16.40
CA ILE A 93 5.36 -15.67 -17.44
C ILE A 93 5.34 -14.99 -18.80
N LYS A 94 6.05 -15.56 -19.79
CA LYS A 94 5.99 -15.04 -21.16
C LYS A 94 4.78 -15.58 -21.92
N ASP A 95 4.01 -14.69 -22.52
CA ASP A 95 2.95 -15.05 -23.47
C ASP A 95 3.53 -15.54 -24.82
N SER A 96 2.65 -15.85 -25.79
CA SER A 96 3.06 -16.30 -27.13
C SER A 96 3.76 -15.23 -27.99
N GLN A 97 3.71 -13.97 -27.56
CA GLN A 97 4.33 -12.81 -28.17
C GLN A 97 5.66 -12.44 -27.47
N GLY A 98 5.95 -13.06 -26.31
CA GLY A 98 7.14 -12.85 -25.50
C GLY A 98 6.98 -11.80 -24.39
N ASN A 99 5.80 -11.21 -24.22
CA ASN A 99 5.51 -10.21 -23.18
C ASN A 99 5.40 -10.90 -21.82
N LEU A 100 5.81 -10.23 -20.75
CA LEU A 100 5.58 -10.70 -19.39
C LEU A 100 4.13 -10.41 -18.98
N VAL A 101 3.34 -11.47 -18.85
CA VAL A 101 1.95 -11.45 -18.38
C VAL A 101 1.85 -12.18 -17.03
N ARG A 102 0.87 -11.79 -16.22
CA ARG A 102 0.63 -12.42 -14.92
C ARG A 102 0.17 -13.88 -15.09
N ASN A 103 0.75 -14.79 -14.31
CA ASN A 103 0.26 -16.16 -14.19
C ASN A 103 -0.89 -16.19 -13.17
N GLU A 104 -2.12 -16.48 -13.63
CA GLU A 104 -3.32 -16.58 -12.78
C GLU A 104 -3.72 -18.04 -12.47
N ASN A 105 -2.86 -19.01 -12.80
CA ASN A 105 -3.15 -20.43 -12.59
C ASN A 105 -2.90 -20.86 -11.12
N TYR A 106 -3.67 -20.29 -10.20
CA TYR A 106 -3.54 -20.51 -8.75
C TYR A 106 -3.98 -21.92 -8.29
N HIS A 107 -4.64 -22.70 -9.14
CA HIS A 107 -5.24 -23.99 -8.77
C HIS A 107 -4.45 -25.23 -9.24
N SER A 108 -3.52 -25.07 -10.19
CA SER A 108 -2.61 -26.14 -10.64
C SER A 108 -1.34 -26.22 -9.79
N SER A 109 -0.59 -27.32 -9.94
CA SER A 109 0.78 -27.40 -9.42
C SER A 109 1.78 -26.66 -10.34
N PRO A 110 2.96 -26.21 -9.84
CA PRO A 110 3.97 -25.58 -10.69
C PRO A 110 4.44 -26.44 -11.87
N ASP A 111 4.50 -27.76 -11.70
CA ASP A 111 4.84 -28.72 -12.76
C ASP A 111 3.78 -28.75 -13.90
N GLU A 112 2.57 -28.26 -13.63
CA GLU A 112 1.45 -28.10 -14.58
C GLU A 112 1.29 -26.64 -15.05
N GLY A 113 2.29 -25.78 -14.81
CA GLY A 113 2.23 -24.34 -15.11
C GLY A 113 1.41 -23.51 -14.10
N GLY A 114 1.13 -24.07 -12.93
CA GLY A 114 0.51 -23.36 -11.81
C GLY A 114 1.46 -22.36 -11.13
N VAL A 115 0.91 -21.41 -10.41
CA VAL A 115 1.68 -20.41 -9.67
C VAL A 115 2.45 -21.06 -8.51
N ASN A 116 3.67 -20.60 -8.25
CA ASN A 116 4.50 -21.09 -7.15
C ASN A 116 3.89 -20.77 -5.77
N LYS A 117 4.16 -21.65 -4.80
CA LYS A 117 3.81 -21.43 -3.39
C LYS A 117 4.81 -20.51 -2.73
N LEU A 118 4.31 -19.72 -1.77
CA LEU A 118 5.18 -18.98 -0.86
C LEU A 118 6.00 -19.92 0.02
N ASP A 119 7.28 -19.58 0.13
CA ASP A 119 8.30 -20.12 1.00
C ASP A 119 8.60 -19.06 2.08
N PRO A 120 8.12 -19.25 3.33
CA PRO A 120 8.31 -18.26 4.40
C PRO A 120 9.75 -18.12 4.87
N THR A 121 10.67 -19.00 4.43
CA THR A 121 12.10 -18.87 4.71
C THR A 121 12.79 -17.85 3.80
N LYS A 122 12.12 -17.43 2.73
CA LYS A 122 12.60 -16.41 1.79
C LYS A 122 11.86 -15.09 2.01
N PRO A 123 12.48 -13.95 1.67
CA PRO A 123 11.80 -12.65 1.65
C PRO A 123 10.60 -12.63 0.69
N VAL A 124 9.61 -11.80 1.02
CA VAL A 124 8.45 -11.47 0.18
C VAL A 124 8.28 -9.96 0.07
N TRP A 125 7.89 -9.51 -1.12
CA TRP A 125 7.36 -8.17 -1.38
C TRP A 125 5.84 -8.24 -1.51
N VAL A 126 5.17 -7.35 -0.79
CA VAL A 126 3.72 -7.21 -0.77
C VAL A 126 3.36 -5.91 -1.45
N VAL A 127 2.60 -5.97 -2.54
CA VAL A 127 2.15 -4.82 -3.32
C VAL A 127 0.67 -4.56 -3.01
N VAL A 128 0.36 -3.41 -2.42
CA VAL A 128 -1.01 -3.05 -2.05
C VAL A 128 -1.50 -1.85 -2.84
N HIS A 129 -2.58 -2.00 -3.60
CA HIS A 129 -3.13 -0.90 -4.40
C HIS A 129 -3.81 0.19 -3.55
N GLY A 130 -4.01 1.35 -4.17
CA GLY A 130 -4.69 2.51 -3.57
C GLY A 130 -6.19 2.57 -3.84
N ARG A 131 -6.75 3.75 -3.57
CA ARG A 131 -8.13 4.16 -3.92
C ARG A 131 -8.44 3.88 -5.40
N ILE A 132 -9.67 3.45 -5.70
CA ILE A 132 -10.23 3.14 -7.03
C ILE A 132 -9.41 2.15 -7.92
N ASN A 133 -8.32 1.59 -7.41
CA ASN A 133 -7.52 0.58 -8.10
C ASN A 133 -7.91 -0.85 -7.69
N SER A 134 -7.25 -1.82 -8.32
CA SER A 134 -7.26 -3.25 -8.02
C SER A 134 -5.85 -3.82 -8.20
N GLU A 135 -5.65 -5.11 -7.88
CA GLU A 135 -4.36 -5.77 -8.15
C GLU A 135 -4.02 -5.86 -9.64
N ASN A 136 -5.00 -5.66 -10.52
CA ASN A 136 -4.89 -5.72 -11.97
C ASN A 136 -4.87 -4.34 -12.65
N SER A 137 -4.80 -3.25 -11.89
CA SER A 137 -4.56 -1.91 -12.45
C SER A 137 -3.13 -1.80 -13.01
N ASP A 138 -2.93 -1.23 -14.20
CA ASP A 138 -1.64 -1.27 -14.91
C ASP A 138 -0.44 -0.76 -14.09
N ALA A 139 -0.59 0.32 -13.30
CA ALA A 139 0.47 0.80 -12.42
C ALA A 139 0.83 -0.17 -11.27
N ILE A 140 -0.11 -1.02 -10.84
CA ILE A 140 0.09 -2.04 -9.81
C ILE A 140 0.73 -3.29 -10.42
N VAL A 141 0.29 -3.67 -11.62
CA VAL A 141 0.88 -4.77 -12.41
C VAL A 141 2.33 -4.44 -12.77
N GLU A 142 2.62 -3.21 -13.20
CA GLU A 142 3.98 -2.73 -13.47
C GLU A 142 4.88 -2.75 -12.23
N LEU A 143 4.35 -2.33 -11.09
CA LEU A 143 5.05 -2.34 -9.81
C LEU A 143 5.37 -3.75 -9.32
N ALA A 144 4.40 -4.67 -9.41
CA ALA A 144 4.65 -6.09 -9.10
C ALA A 144 5.63 -6.73 -10.10
N ARG A 145 5.53 -6.41 -11.39
CA ARG A 145 6.40 -6.91 -12.46
C ARG A 145 7.85 -6.47 -12.25
N SER A 146 8.09 -5.18 -12.03
CA SER A 146 9.43 -4.63 -11.80
C SER A 146 10.10 -5.25 -10.57
N LEU A 147 9.39 -5.39 -9.44
CA LEU A 147 9.92 -6.08 -8.25
C LEU A 147 10.24 -7.56 -8.52
N SER A 148 9.42 -8.27 -9.33
CA SER A 148 9.64 -9.69 -9.64
C SER A 148 10.97 -9.97 -10.35
N LEU A 149 11.52 -8.98 -11.07
CA LEU A 149 12.82 -9.10 -11.75
C LEU A 149 14.00 -9.32 -10.78
N SER A 150 13.82 -9.00 -9.50
CA SER A 150 14.84 -9.24 -8.46
C SER A 150 14.94 -10.71 -8.03
N GLY A 151 14.00 -11.56 -8.45
CA GLY A 151 13.91 -12.97 -8.05
C GLY A 151 13.29 -13.19 -6.65
N THR A 152 12.81 -12.14 -5.99
CA THR A 152 12.04 -12.26 -4.73
C THR A 152 10.61 -12.71 -4.99
N GLN A 153 9.99 -13.29 -3.97
CA GLN A 153 8.56 -13.63 -4.01
C GLN A 153 7.73 -12.35 -3.98
N ILE A 154 6.75 -12.22 -4.87
CA ILE A 154 5.83 -11.08 -4.90
C ILE A 154 4.42 -11.57 -4.60
N VAL A 155 3.68 -10.85 -3.76
CA VAL A 155 2.24 -10.97 -3.63
C VAL A 155 1.59 -9.61 -3.85
N THR A 156 0.41 -9.61 -4.47
CA THR A 156 -0.47 -8.44 -4.56
C THR A 156 -1.66 -8.62 -3.64
N VAL A 157 -2.22 -7.51 -3.16
CA VAL A 157 -3.42 -7.49 -2.31
C VAL A 157 -4.53 -6.77 -3.06
N ASP A 158 -5.65 -7.46 -3.29
CA ASP A 158 -6.87 -6.88 -3.85
C ASP A 158 -7.90 -6.63 -2.74
N TRP A 159 -8.30 -5.37 -2.61
CA TRP A 159 -9.35 -4.83 -1.74
C TRP A 159 -10.17 -3.78 -2.53
N SER A 160 -10.38 -4.06 -3.83
CA SER A 160 -10.91 -3.10 -4.81
C SER A 160 -12.40 -2.82 -4.69
N GLU A 161 -13.16 -3.66 -3.99
CA GLU A 161 -14.57 -3.35 -3.65
C GLU A 161 -14.65 -2.26 -2.57
N GLU A 162 -13.71 -2.24 -1.60
CA GLU A 162 -13.67 -1.26 -0.51
C GLU A 162 -12.86 -0.02 -0.86
N ALA A 163 -11.85 -0.15 -1.72
CA ALA A 163 -11.06 0.97 -2.23
C ALA A 163 -11.85 1.90 -3.16
N ARG A 164 -13.06 1.50 -3.60
CA ARG A 164 -13.98 2.34 -4.39
C ARG A 164 -14.60 3.45 -3.55
N ASP A 165 -14.98 4.52 -4.25
CA ASP A 165 -15.69 5.64 -3.65
C ASP A 165 -17.17 5.31 -3.50
N ASN A 166 -17.58 4.97 -2.28
CA ASN A 166 -18.97 4.68 -1.94
C ASN A 166 -19.81 5.97 -1.91
N ILE A 167 -20.57 6.20 -2.99
CA ILE A 167 -21.40 7.38 -3.28
C ILE A 167 -22.86 6.88 -3.44
N PRO A 168 -23.87 7.46 -2.75
CA PRO A 168 -24.20 8.89 -2.87
C PRO A 168 -24.11 9.78 -1.63
N GLU A 169 -24.02 9.24 -0.41
CA GLU A 169 -24.35 10.04 0.80
C GLU A 169 -23.18 10.83 1.42
N SER A 170 -21.94 10.70 0.93
CA SER A 170 -20.80 11.50 1.39
C SER A 170 -19.67 11.58 0.34
N VAL A 171 -18.62 12.36 0.65
CA VAL A 171 -17.66 12.99 -0.29
C VAL A 171 -16.66 12.02 -0.97
N GLY A 172 -16.99 10.72 -1.09
CA GLY A 172 -16.24 9.75 -1.89
C GLY A 172 -14.81 9.52 -1.40
N LEU A 173 -14.66 9.18 -0.12
CA LEU A 173 -13.37 8.97 0.57
C LEU A 173 -13.45 7.92 1.70
N GLN A 174 -14.60 7.27 1.87
CA GLN A 174 -14.93 6.38 2.98
C GLN A 174 -14.18 5.04 2.89
N GLY A 175 -13.70 4.67 1.68
CA GLY A 175 -12.83 3.51 1.47
C GLY A 175 -11.59 3.51 2.36
N ALA A 176 -11.08 4.69 2.72
CA ALA A 176 -9.98 4.84 3.67
C ALA A 176 -10.23 4.14 5.02
N ASN A 177 -11.47 4.11 5.52
CA ASN A 177 -11.83 3.48 6.80
C ASN A 177 -11.58 1.97 6.83
N TRP A 178 -11.48 1.32 5.67
CA TRP A 178 -11.17 -0.10 5.55
C TRP A 178 -9.68 -0.40 5.67
N THR A 179 -8.80 0.57 5.42
CA THR A 179 -7.34 0.35 5.43
C THR A 179 -6.76 -0.29 6.70
N PRO A 180 -7.26 -0.02 7.94
CA PRO A 180 -6.80 -0.75 9.12
C PRO A 180 -7.24 -2.21 9.15
N ALA A 181 -8.45 -2.50 8.65
CA ALA A 181 -8.98 -3.87 8.60
C ALA A 181 -8.29 -4.71 7.50
N VAL A 182 -8.04 -4.12 6.32
CA VAL A 182 -7.23 -4.74 5.26
C VAL A 182 -5.81 -5.03 5.79
N GLY A 183 -5.16 -4.04 6.44
CA GLY A 183 -3.80 -4.19 6.95
C GLY A 183 -3.69 -5.29 8.01
N LYS A 184 -4.63 -5.32 8.95
CA LYS A 184 -4.72 -6.39 9.96
C LYS A 184 -4.95 -7.77 9.35
N TRP A 185 -5.88 -7.89 8.39
CA TRP A 185 -6.14 -9.13 7.68
C TRP A 185 -4.89 -9.64 6.97
N LEU A 186 -4.19 -8.74 6.27
CA LEU A 186 -2.95 -9.01 5.54
C LEU A 186 -1.84 -9.53 6.47
N ALA A 187 -1.60 -8.85 7.59
CA ALA A 187 -0.65 -9.28 8.61
C ALA A 187 -0.95 -10.70 9.10
N HIS A 188 -2.22 -11.01 9.39
CA HIS A 188 -2.64 -12.35 9.83
C HIS A 188 -2.44 -13.40 8.74
N GLN A 189 -2.69 -13.09 7.46
CA GLN A 189 -2.44 -14.05 6.37
C GLN A 189 -0.94 -14.31 6.15
N LEU A 190 -0.09 -13.29 6.26
CA LEU A 190 1.37 -13.43 6.17
C LEU A 190 1.93 -14.27 7.34
N GLN A 191 1.49 -13.97 8.56
CA GLN A 191 1.84 -14.77 9.75
C GLN A 191 1.34 -16.22 9.64
N ALA A 192 0.13 -16.45 9.14
CA ALA A 192 -0.41 -17.80 8.94
C ALA A 192 0.28 -18.56 7.80
N ALA A 193 0.82 -17.86 6.80
CA ALA A 193 1.72 -18.42 5.78
C ALA A 193 3.14 -18.69 6.32
N GLY A 194 3.44 -18.30 7.56
CA GLY A 194 4.69 -18.56 8.28
C GLY A 194 5.73 -17.43 8.22
N PHE A 195 5.41 -16.28 7.62
CA PHE A 195 6.35 -15.16 7.54
C PHE A 195 6.49 -14.42 8.88
N SER A 196 7.74 -14.13 9.26
CA SER A 196 8.04 -13.09 10.24
C SER A 196 8.10 -11.72 9.56
N GLY A 197 7.94 -10.64 10.33
CA GLY A 197 8.07 -9.27 9.81
C GLY A 197 9.42 -9.01 9.14
N ASP A 198 10.49 -9.62 9.65
CA ASP A 198 11.85 -9.61 9.09
C ASP A 198 11.96 -10.13 7.64
N ASN A 199 11.01 -10.94 7.18
CA ASN A 199 10.95 -11.43 5.79
C ASN A 199 9.93 -10.66 4.93
N VAL A 200 9.20 -9.69 5.48
CA VAL A 200 8.14 -8.95 4.79
C VAL A 200 8.61 -7.55 4.41
N ASN A 201 8.40 -7.20 3.15
CA ASN A 201 8.62 -5.88 2.59
C ASN A 201 7.29 -5.45 1.95
N ILE A 202 6.85 -4.21 2.16
CA ILE A 202 5.54 -3.75 1.66
C ILE A 202 5.71 -2.48 0.84
N VAL A 203 5.18 -2.46 -0.38
CA VAL A 203 5.04 -1.25 -1.19
C VAL A 203 3.56 -0.92 -1.37
N GLY A 204 3.21 0.36 -1.22
CA GLY A 204 1.82 0.80 -1.28
C GLY A 204 1.67 2.22 -1.80
N PRO A 205 1.11 2.42 -3.01
CA PRO A 205 0.62 3.72 -3.44
C PRO A 205 -0.63 4.20 -2.70
N SER A 206 -0.75 5.51 -2.48
CA SER A 206 -1.98 6.14 -1.99
C SER A 206 -2.47 5.50 -0.66
N TRP A 207 -3.76 5.10 -0.58
CA TRP A 207 -4.31 4.33 0.55
C TRP A 207 -3.60 2.98 0.80
N GLY A 208 -2.94 2.39 -0.19
CA GLY A 208 -2.11 1.20 -0.02
C GLY A 208 -0.96 1.42 0.98
N SER A 209 -0.44 2.65 1.09
CA SER A 209 0.56 3.01 2.12
C SER A 209 -0.01 2.90 3.55
N TYR A 210 -1.31 3.15 3.74
CA TYR A 210 -1.96 2.99 5.05
C TYR A 210 -2.12 1.51 5.39
N VAL A 211 -2.55 0.70 4.42
CA VAL A 211 -2.63 -0.76 4.58
C VAL A 211 -1.25 -1.33 4.94
N ALA A 212 -0.19 -0.85 4.28
CA ALA A 212 1.19 -1.21 4.60
C ALA A 212 1.57 -0.86 6.05
N TYR A 213 1.28 0.37 6.50
CA TYR A 213 1.51 0.78 7.89
C TYR A 213 0.74 -0.08 8.90
N PHE A 214 -0.56 -0.32 8.68
CA PHE A 214 -1.38 -1.10 9.61
C PHE A 214 -1.00 -2.58 9.63
N ALA A 215 -0.63 -3.16 8.48
CA ALA A 215 -0.08 -4.51 8.44
C ALA A 215 1.24 -4.61 9.19
N ALA A 216 2.15 -3.65 8.98
CA ALA A 216 3.42 -3.61 9.66
C ALA A 216 3.28 -3.45 11.19
N SER A 217 2.35 -2.60 11.62
CA SER A 217 2.01 -2.39 13.03
C SER A 217 1.44 -3.65 13.70
N GLU A 218 0.53 -4.39 13.03
CA GLU A 218 -0.01 -5.66 13.56
C GLU A 218 1.04 -6.78 13.56
N MET A 219 2.05 -6.72 12.67
CA MET A 219 3.25 -7.58 12.74
C MET A 219 4.30 -7.10 13.77
N GLY A 220 4.08 -5.96 14.43
CA GLY A 220 5.01 -5.31 15.35
C GLY A 220 6.06 -4.46 14.63
N GLN A 221 6.75 -5.04 13.65
CA GLN A 221 7.64 -4.35 12.71
C GLN A 221 7.78 -5.21 11.44
N VAL A 222 7.98 -4.59 10.27
CA VAL A 222 8.40 -5.29 9.03
C VAL A 222 9.79 -4.89 8.58
N ASN A 223 10.40 -5.63 7.67
CA ASN A 223 11.73 -5.31 7.18
C ASN A 223 11.77 -3.98 6.41
N SER A 224 10.90 -3.80 5.41
CA SER A 224 10.85 -2.55 4.64
C SER A 224 9.44 -2.07 4.31
N ILE A 225 9.25 -0.75 4.28
CA ILE A 225 8.07 -0.09 3.70
C ILE A 225 8.50 0.87 2.59
N VAL A 226 7.79 0.85 1.46
CA VAL A 226 7.89 1.85 0.40
C VAL A 226 6.52 2.52 0.20
N ALA A 227 6.39 3.75 0.70
CA ALA A 227 5.15 4.54 0.65
C ALA A 227 5.16 5.46 -0.58
N LEU A 228 4.27 5.20 -1.54
CA LEU A 228 4.25 5.91 -2.82
C LEU A 228 3.09 6.91 -2.83
N ASP A 229 3.41 8.19 -2.88
CA ASP A 229 2.50 9.35 -2.79
C ASP A 229 1.39 9.16 -1.74
N SER A 230 1.79 9.01 -0.48
CA SER A 230 0.89 8.58 0.59
C SER A 230 -0.33 9.51 0.74
N ALA A 231 -1.50 8.96 0.46
CA ALA A 231 -2.79 9.47 0.90
C ALA A 231 -3.39 10.56 -0.02
N ALA A 232 -3.93 11.68 0.48
CA ALA A 232 -3.94 12.22 1.85
C ALA A 232 -5.37 12.40 2.40
N ASN A 233 -5.47 12.38 3.74
CA ASN A 233 -6.76 12.25 4.43
C ASN A 233 -7.03 13.37 5.45
N ASP A 234 -6.28 14.47 5.40
CA ASP A 234 -6.33 15.53 6.43
C ASP A 234 -7.59 16.40 6.32
N LEU A 235 -8.36 16.27 5.23
CA LEU A 235 -9.74 16.75 5.18
C LEU A 235 -10.61 15.89 6.12
N VAL A 236 -11.32 16.57 7.02
CA VAL A 236 -12.08 16.11 8.22
C VAL A 236 -13.16 15.03 7.96
N MET A 237 -13.28 14.52 6.74
CA MET A 237 -14.33 13.61 6.25
C MET A 237 -14.04 12.10 6.45
N ASN A 238 -12.78 11.70 6.69
CA ASN A 238 -12.32 10.35 6.30
C ASN A 238 -12.14 9.31 7.43
N GLY A 239 -12.52 9.63 8.68
CA GLY A 239 -12.50 8.71 9.85
C GLY A 239 -11.11 8.27 10.37
N VAL A 240 -10.21 7.88 9.48
CA VAL A 240 -8.80 7.55 9.77
C VAL A 240 -8.02 8.82 10.12
N ARG A 241 -7.47 8.88 11.33
CA ARG A 241 -6.53 9.93 11.73
C ARG A 241 -5.16 9.69 11.08
N SER A 242 -4.93 10.37 9.96
CA SER A 242 -3.65 10.40 9.23
C SER A 242 -2.45 10.86 10.06
N SER A 243 -2.67 11.64 11.13
CA SER A 243 -1.64 12.21 12.01
C SER A 243 -0.99 11.21 12.99
N GLY A 244 -1.16 9.90 12.77
CA GLY A 244 -0.63 8.82 13.61
C GLY A 244 -0.02 7.68 12.80
N ILE A 245 0.36 7.95 11.55
CA ILE A 245 1.07 7.04 10.67
C ILE A 245 2.52 7.52 10.61
N ASP A 246 3.43 6.66 11.08
CA ASP A 246 4.87 6.89 11.13
C ASP A 246 5.55 5.63 10.55
N PHE A 247 6.05 5.72 9.32
CA PHE A 247 6.58 4.53 8.61
C PHE A 247 7.87 3.99 9.25
N ARG A 248 8.72 4.87 9.78
CA ARG A 248 9.93 4.51 10.52
C ARG A 248 9.61 3.74 11.80
N SER A 249 8.54 4.07 12.49
CA SER A 249 8.15 3.40 13.75
C SER A 249 7.74 1.94 13.61
N VAL A 250 7.34 1.49 12.41
CA VAL A 250 6.84 0.13 12.13
C VAL A 250 7.67 -0.64 11.09
N SER A 251 8.81 -0.11 10.66
CA SER A 251 9.73 -0.79 9.74
C SER A 251 11.17 -0.72 10.22
N LYS A 252 12.07 -1.55 9.67
CA LYS A 252 13.53 -1.37 9.85
C LYS A 252 14.11 -0.37 8.84
N MET A 253 13.36 -0.14 7.75
CA MET A 253 13.72 0.69 6.63
C MET A 253 12.44 1.20 5.98
N SER A 254 12.30 2.51 5.83
CA SER A 254 11.18 3.12 5.13
C SER A 254 11.64 4.13 4.09
N ILE A 255 11.07 4.03 2.89
CA ILE A 255 11.23 5.00 1.81
C ILE A 255 9.86 5.60 1.50
N ALA A 256 9.77 6.92 1.38
CA ALA A 256 8.61 7.61 0.85
C ALA A 256 8.96 8.35 -0.45
N ILE A 257 8.02 8.38 -1.40
CA ILE A 257 8.13 9.20 -2.61
C ILE A 257 6.85 10.04 -2.74
N GLU A 258 6.89 11.35 -2.52
CA GLU A 258 5.77 12.26 -2.81
C GLU A 258 5.84 12.70 -4.27
N SER A 259 4.70 12.76 -4.95
CA SER A 259 4.63 13.14 -6.36
C SER A 259 3.41 13.99 -6.73
N SER A 260 2.50 14.26 -5.79
CA SER A 260 1.37 15.15 -6.06
C SER A 260 0.88 15.92 -4.82
N PRO A 261 0.16 17.03 -5.01
CA PRO A 261 -0.44 17.77 -3.90
C PRO A 261 -1.66 17.08 -3.26
N ILE A 262 -2.09 15.92 -3.77
CA ILE A 262 -3.00 15.05 -3.00
C ILE A 262 -2.24 14.04 -2.14
N GLY A 263 -0.92 13.89 -2.30
CA GLY A 263 -0.03 13.22 -1.37
C GLY A 263 0.12 13.98 -0.04
N SER A 264 0.98 13.49 0.85
CA SER A 264 1.18 14.09 2.18
C SER A 264 2.63 14.16 2.59
N ASN A 265 3.19 15.35 2.39
CA ASN A 265 4.53 15.74 2.80
C ASN A 265 4.88 15.31 4.24
N ALA A 266 4.00 15.62 5.20
CA ALA A 266 4.18 15.28 6.61
C ALA A 266 4.23 13.77 6.90
N ARG A 267 3.58 12.95 6.06
CA ARG A 267 3.60 11.48 6.20
C ARG A 267 4.80 10.87 5.45
N ALA A 268 5.19 11.46 4.32
CA ALA A 268 6.41 11.08 3.62
C ALA A 268 7.66 11.33 4.50
N ALA A 269 7.74 12.48 5.16
CA ALA A 269 8.78 12.83 6.13
C ALA A 269 8.80 11.96 7.41
N SER A 270 7.88 10.99 7.55
CA SER A 270 7.94 9.96 8.62
C SER A 270 8.71 8.70 8.21
N ALA A 271 9.19 8.62 6.97
CA ALA A 271 10.05 7.55 6.50
C ALA A 271 11.53 7.79 6.87
N ASP A 272 12.39 6.78 6.73
CA ASP A 272 13.84 6.90 6.91
C ASP A 272 14.53 7.65 5.77
N TYR A 273 13.91 7.65 4.59
CA TYR A 273 14.25 8.46 3.43
C TYR A 273 12.98 8.91 2.70
N ALA A 274 12.89 10.17 2.33
CA ALA A 274 11.79 10.78 1.61
C ALA A 274 12.29 11.53 0.37
N PHE A 275 11.64 11.31 -0.78
CA PHE A 275 11.96 11.94 -2.06
C PHE A 275 10.74 12.62 -2.67
N THR A 276 10.87 13.88 -3.09
CA THR A 276 9.83 14.51 -3.89
C THR A 276 10.13 14.34 -5.37
N ILE A 277 9.10 14.12 -6.19
CA ILE A 277 9.22 14.11 -7.65
C ILE A 277 9.14 15.54 -8.17
N ASP A 278 10.16 15.93 -8.92
CA ASP A 278 10.17 17.17 -9.70
C ASP A 278 10.01 16.83 -11.19
N SER A 279 9.08 17.51 -11.85
CA SER A 279 8.88 17.41 -13.29
C SER A 279 8.42 18.74 -13.87
N SER A 280 8.89 19.04 -15.09
CA SER A 280 8.41 20.19 -15.88
C SER A 280 6.91 20.13 -16.24
N PHE A 281 6.27 18.97 -16.02
CA PHE A 281 4.83 18.77 -16.13
C PHE A 281 4.07 19.30 -14.91
N LEU A 282 4.57 19.04 -13.69
CA LEU A 282 3.98 19.49 -12.43
C LEU A 282 3.91 21.02 -12.33
N GLU A 283 4.91 21.74 -12.85
CA GLU A 283 4.93 23.21 -12.92
C GLU A 283 3.69 23.82 -13.61
N ARG A 284 3.00 23.05 -14.48
CA ARG A 284 1.88 23.52 -15.29
C ARG A 284 0.51 23.05 -14.79
N ALA A 285 0.48 22.11 -13.85
CA ALA A 285 -0.74 21.40 -13.47
C ALA A 285 -0.73 20.99 -11.98
N SER A 286 -0.63 21.97 -11.08
CA SER A 286 -0.60 21.81 -9.62
C SER A 286 -1.89 21.26 -8.97
N LEU A 287 -2.82 20.71 -9.75
CA LEU A 287 -4.03 19.99 -9.31
C LEU A 287 -4.24 18.70 -10.12
N ASP A 288 -3.22 18.22 -10.84
CA ASP A 288 -3.36 17.07 -11.71
C ASP A 288 -3.28 15.75 -10.93
N LEU A 289 -4.43 15.12 -10.76
CA LEU A 289 -4.55 13.80 -10.12
C LEU A 289 -3.73 12.71 -10.83
N ARG A 290 -3.33 12.90 -12.10
CA ARG A 290 -2.43 11.97 -12.81
C ARG A 290 -1.06 11.89 -12.16
N ALA A 291 -0.59 12.97 -11.52
CA ALA A 291 0.70 12.99 -10.84
C ALA A 291 0.75 12.06 -9.61
N HIS A 292 -0.40 11.66 -9.07
CA HIS A 292 -0.49 10.68 -7.97
C HIS A 292 0.10 9.31 -8.36
N ASN A 293 0.09 8.98 -9.67
CA ASN A 293 0.65 7.74 -10.20
C ASN A 293 2.16 7.85 -10.55
N PHE A 294 2.75 9.05 -10.46
CA PHE A 294 4.16 9.24 -10.80
C PHE A 294 5.09 8.56 -9.80
N ALA A 295 4.79 8.55 -8.49
CA ALA A 295 5.57 7.81 -7.51
C ALA A 295 5.68 6.31 -7.85
N ALA A 296 4.58 5.67 -8.26
CA ALA A 296 4.56 4.24 -8.60
C ALA A 296 5.33 3.91 -9.88
N THR A 297 5.14 4.69 -10.94
CA THR A 297 5.86 4.48 -12.22
C THR A 297 7.36 4.81 -12.08
N THR A 298 7.69 5.87 -11.33
CA THR A 298 9.08 6.24 -11.00
C THR A 298 9.78 5.17 -10.18
N PHE A 299 9.16 4.67 -9.11
CA PHE A 299 9.76 3.60 -8.29
C PHE A 299 9.95 2.31 -9.09
N SER A 300 8.97 1.95 -9.94
CA SER A 300 9.10 0.79 -10.84
C SER A 300 10.30 0.91 -11.77
N ALA A 301 10.51 2.08 -12.38
CA ALA A 301 11.67 2.35 -13.24
C ALA A 301 13.01 2.37 -12.47
N LEU A 302 13.04 2.90 -11.24
CA LEU A 302 14.23 2.86 -10.37
C LEU A 302 14.60 1.43 -9.95
N VAL A 303 13.61 0.58 -9.71
CA VAL A 303 13.79 -0.86 -9.44
C VAL A 303 14.35 -1.58 -10.67
N GLU A 304 13.79 -1.32 -11.86
CA GLU A 304 14.29 -1.90 -13.12
C GLU A 304 15.75 -1.50 -13.40
N ASP A 305 16.09 -0.21 -13.28
CA ASP A 305 17.48 0.30 -13.41
C ASP A 305 18.45 -0.37 -12.41
N ALA A 306 18.06 -0.43 -11.13
CA ALA A 306 18.87 -1.01 -10.07
C ALA A 306 19.19 -2.50 -10.29
N ILE A 307 18.24 -3.24 -10.87
CA ILE A 307 18.41 -4.66 -11.20
C ILE A 307 19.33 -4.80 -12.43
N VAL A 308 19.09 -4.02 -13.49
CA VAL A 308 19.88 -4.06 -14.74
C VAL A 308 21.34 -3.67 -14.52
N ARG A 309 21.62 -2.65 -13.70
CA ARG A 309 22.99 -2.20 -13.39
C ARG A 309 23.84 -3.23 -12.63
N SER A 310 23.26 -4.37 -12.24
CA SER A 310 23.99 -5.62 -11.90
C SER A 310 24.92 -5.58 -10.68
N VAL A 311 25.09 -4.46 -9.99
CA VAL A 311 25.87 -4.37 -8.74
C VAL A 311 24.91 -4.16 -7.55
N PRO A 312 24.61 -5.22 -6.78
CA PRO A 312 23.75 -5.11 -5.60
C PRO A 312 24.30 -4.07 -4.61
N GLY A 313 23.39 -3.30 -4.01
CA GLY A 313 23.73 -2.29 -3.00
C GLY A 313 24.17 -0.92 -3.54
N GLN A 314 24.32 -0.72 -4.86
CA GLN A 314 24.67 0.61 -5.39
C GLN A 314 23.48 1.55 -5.59
N SER A 315 22.25 1.02 -5.63
CA SER A 315 21.03 1.81 -5.71
C SER A 315 20.24 1.69 -4.42
N LEU A 316 19.77 2.84 -3.93
CA LEU A 316 18.78 2.98 -2.86
C LEU A 316 17.50 2.16 -3.13
N PHE A 317 17.15 2.00 -4.40
CA PHE A 317 15.90 1.38 -4.84
C PHE A 317 16.07 -0.09 -5.27
N ASP A 318 17.23 -0.71 -5.02
CA ASP A 318 17.45 -2.14 -5.28
C ASP A 318 16.65 -3.00 -4.28
N PRO A 319 15.64 -3.78 -4.72
CA PRO A 319 14.81 -4.57 -3.82
C PRO A 319 15.62 -5.59 -3.01
N ARG A 320 16.77 -6.06 -3.54
CA ARG A 320 17.68 -7.02 -2.86
C ARG A 320 18.37 -6.38 -1.66
N SER A 321 18.63 -5.07 -1.72
CA SER A 321 19.28 -4.30 -0.66
C SER A 321 18.30 -3.95 0.45
N LEU A 322 17.10 -3.51 0.08
CA LEU A 322 16.00 -3.24 1.00
C LEU A 322 15.64 -4.50 1.80
N VAL A 323 15.50 -5.64 1.11
CA VAL A 323 15.31 -6.98 1.70
C VAL A 323 16.34 -7.36 2.77
N ALA A 324 17.57 -6.84 2.69
CA ALA A 324 18.60 -7.13 3.69
C ALA A 324 18.46 -6.32 4.99
N GLY A 325 17.51 -5.37 5.06
CA GLY A 325 17.28 -4.51 6.22
C GLY A 325 18.43 -3.55 6.53
N ASN A 326 19.39 -3.44 5.63
CA ASN A 326 20.55 -2.57 5.78
C ASN A 326 20.21 -1.16 5.31
N ALA A 327 20.72 -0.14 6.02
CA ALA A 327 20.73 1.22 5.51
C ALA A 327 21.46 1.25 4.15
N PRO A 328 20.77 1.61 3.05
CA PRO A 328 21.35 1.59 1.72
C PRO A 328 22.47 2.62 1.60
N SER A 329 23.67 2.13 1.28
CA SER A 329 24.84 2.96 0.98
C SER A 329 24.87 3.24 -0.53
N MET A 330 24.40 4.41 -0.96
CA MET A 330 24.56 4.81 -2.37
C MET A 330 26.04 5.01 -2.68
N THR A 331 26.68 4.06 -3.36
CA THR A 331 28.06 4.25 -3.80
C THR A 331 28.12 5.04 -5.09
N THR A 332 28.96 6.07 -5.16
CA THR A 332 29.27 6.73 -6.44
C THR A 332 29.85 5.75 -7.46
N ALA A 333 29.92 6.16 -8.73
CA ALA A 333 30.69 5.43 -9.75
C ALA A 333 32.20 5.29 -9.42
N THR A 334 32.72 6.08 -8.46
CA THR A 334 34.09 5.97 -7.93
C THR A 334 34.20 5.07 -6.69
N GLY A 335 33.09 4.51 -6.20
CA GLY A 335 33.04 3.63 -5.03
C GLY A 335 32.97 4.35 -3.68
N GLU A 336 32.75 5.66 -3.65
CA GLU A 336 32.56 6.42 -2.41
C GLU A 336 31.17 6.15 -1.85
N SER A 337 31.09 5.62 -0.62
CA SER A 337 29.83 5.42 0.10
C SER A 337 29.21 6.78 0.47
N LEU A 338 28.06 7.07 -0.14
CA LEU A 338 27.19 8.18 0.22
C LEU A 338 26.03 7.61 1.05
N THR A 339 26.08 7.86 2.35
CA THR A 339 24.90 7.80 3.21
C THR A 339 24.18 9.15 3.12
N PRO A 340 22.87 9.18 2.78
CA PRO A 340 22.08 10.41 2.90
C PRO A 340 22.07 10.88 4.35
N ALA A 341 22.19 12.18 4.57
CA ALA A 341 22.28 12.73 5.91
C ALA A 341 20.92 12.80 6.60
N GLN A 342 20.59 11.80 7.43
CA GLN A 342 19.32 11.72 8.16
C GLN A 342 19.07 12.90 9.13
N ASP A 343 20.09 13.69 9.49
CA ASP A 343 20.03 14.77 10.50
C ASP A 343 20.68 16.12 10.06
N ALA A 344 21.02 16.33 8.77
CA ALA A 344 21.81 17.53 8.38
C ALA A 344 21.07 18.89 8.49
N TYR A 345 19.75 18.90 8.60
CA TYR A 345 18.94 20.12 8.54
C TYR A 345 18.82 20.84 9.88
N SER A 346 19.86 21.59 10.26
CA SER A 346 19.77 22.54 11.39
C SER A 346 20.35 23.94 11.17
N LEU A 347 21.16 24.19 10.11
CA LEU A 347 21.98 25.43 10.03
C LEU A 347 22.14 26.10 8.65
N LEU A 348 21.29 25.81 7.66
CA LEU A 348 21.32 26.52 6.36
C LEU A 348 20.04 27.33 6.09
N THR A 349 20.12 28.63 6.37
CA THR A 349 19.13 29.63 5.98
C THR A 349 19.37 30.16 4.56
N LEU A 350 18.29 30.46 3.84
CA LEU A 350 18.23 31.26 2.59
C LEU A 350 18.46 30.54 1.25
N GLU A 351 17.82 29.38 1.06
CA GLU A 351 17.15 28.98 -0.22
C GLU A 351 16.09 27.87 0.04
N SER A 352 15.48 27.92 1.23
CA SER A 352 15.02 26.73 1.97
C SER A 352 13.53 26.37 1.88
N GLU A 353 12.77 26.88 0.90
CA GLU A 353 11.33 26.54 0.79
C GLU A 353 11.07 25.11 0.30
N TYR A 354 11.99 24.50 -0.47
CA TYR A 354 11.86 23.12 -0.97
C TYR A 354 12.48 22.04 -0.06
N TRP A 355 13.42 22.41 0.81
CA TRP A 355 14.30 21.46 1.51
C TRP A 355 14.19 21.49 3.04
N GLY A 356 13.28 22.30 3.59
CA GLY A 356 13.21 22.58 5.03
C GLY A 356 12.42 21.61 5.91
N SER A 357 11.92 20.47 5.39
CA SER A 357 10.86 19.68 6.06
C SER A 357 11.07 18.16 6.14
N GLY A 358 12.30 17.67 6.03
CA GLY A 358 12.60 16.22 6.14
C GLY A 358 12.56 15.51 4.79
N TRP A 359 13.30 16.05 3.83
CA TRP A 359 13.49 15.50 2.48
C TRP A 359 14.97 15.21 2.24
N GLU A 360 15.29 13.97 1.94
CA GLU A 360 16.65 13.53 1.63
C GLU A 360 17.01 13.82 0.16
N GLY A 361 16.02 13.90 -0.73
CA GLY A 361 16.27 14.17 -2.15
C GLY A 361 15.08 14.62 -3.00
N VAL A 362 15.40 14.95 -4.25
CA VAL A 362 14.47 15.21 -5.36
C VAL A 362 14.77 14.21 -6.48
N ILE A 363 13.74 13.55 -7.01
CA ILE A 363 13.85 12.72 -8.20
C ILE A 363 13.38 13.56 -9.39
N LYS A 364 14.28 13.90 -10.31
CA LYS A 364 13.95 14.57 -11.57
C LYS A 364 13.36 13.53 -12.52
N VAL A 365 12.16 13.77 -13.05
CA VAL A 365 11.50 12.85 -13.99
C VAL A 365 11.07 13.55 -15.27
N ASP A 366 11.18 12.83 -16.38
CA ASP A 366 10.46 13.14 -17.61
C ASP A 366 9.11 12.42 -17.61
N THR A 367 8.04 13.13 -17.99
CA THR A 367 6.70 12.54 -18.08
C THR A 367 6.36 12.19 -19.51
N TYR A 368 5.83 10.99 -19.74
CA TYR A 368 5.34 10.57 -21.05
C TYR A 368 3.95 9.94 -20.95
N LYS A 369 3.22 9.99 -22.07
CA LYS A 369 1.90 9.41 -22.21
C LYS A 369 1.99 8.09 -22.98
N THR A 370 1.32 7.08 -22.46
CA THR A 370 1.04 5.79 -23.10
C THR A 370 -0.47 5.52 -23.02
N THR A 371 -0.88 4.30 -23.39
CA THR A 371 -2.24 3.79 -23.26
C THR A 371 -2.25 2.67 -22.22
N ASP A 372 -3.27 2.62 -21.35
CA ASP A 372 -3.46 1.52 -20.39
C ASP A 372 -4.18 0.31 -21.00
N SER A 373 -4.35 -0.77 -20.21
CA SER A 373 -5.05 -1.99 -20.62
C SER A 373 -6.53 -1.78 -21.01
N THR A 374 -7.13 -0.66 -20.61
CA THR A 374 -8.52 -0.30 -20.95
C THR A 374 -8.63 0.54 -22.23
N GLY A 375 -7.50 1.01 -22.77
CA GLY A 375 -7.45 1.92 -23.92
C GLY A 375 -7.43 3.40 -23.55
N ALA A 376 -7.28 3.75 -22.27
CA ALA A 376 -7.30 5.13 -21.79
C ALA A 376 -5.89 5.75 -21.66
N ASP A 377 -5.85 7.09 -21.58
CA ASP A 377 -4.64 7.88 -21.42
C ASP A 377 -3.91 7.59 -20.08
N TRP A 378 -2.76 6.92 -20.14
CA TRP A 378 -1.94 6.68 -18.96
C TRP A 378 -0.65 7.50 -19.00
N TRP A 379 -0.40 8.25 -17.94
CA TRP A 379 0.79 9.09 -17.80
C TRP A 379 1.78 8.46 -16.84
N LYS A 380 3.02 8.32 -17.30
CA LYS A 380 4.14 7.70 -16.59
C LYS A 380 5.24 8.72 -16.35
N ALA A 381 5.98 8.54 -15.26
CA ALA A 381 7.18 9.29 -14.95
C ALA A 381 8.43 8.39 -15.09
N LEU A 382 9.42 8.87 -15.85
CA LEU A 382 10.68 8.20 -16.11
C LEU A 382 11.82 8.99 -15.44
N PRO A 383 12.47 8.46 -14.40
CA PRO A 383 13.46 9.20 -13.64
C PRO A 383 14.77 9.38 -14.42
N GLN A 384 15.22 10.63 -14.48
CA GLN A 384 16.42 11.09 -15.19
C GLN A 384 17.60 11.32 -14.23
N ALA A 385 17.30 11.76 -13.00
CA ALA A 385 18.30 11.94 -11.97
C ALA A 385 17.71 11.84 -10.55
N VAL A 386 18.55 11.48 -9.59
CA VAL A 386 18.27 11.64 -8.15
C VAL A 386 19.25 12.65 -7.58
N GLU A 387 18.73 13.75 -7.06
CA GLU A 387 19.48 14.77 -6.33
C GLU A 387 19.28 14.56 -4.83
N PHE A 388 20.35 14.51 -4.04
CA PHE A 388 20.26 14.28 -2.59
C PHE A 388 21.44 14.91 -1.82
N HIS A 389 21.31 15.09 -0.51
CA HIS A 389 22.40 15.57 0.34
C HIS A 389 23.17 14.41 0.98
N ASP A 390 24.48 14.39 0.80
CA ASP A 390 25.36 13.43 1.48
C ASP A 390 25.62 13.81 2.95
N SER A 391 26.31 12.93 3.69
CA SER A 391 26.70 13.13 5.09
C SER A 391 27.63 14.34 5.35
N ALA A 392 28.17 14.98 4.32
CA ALA A 392 28.90 16.26 4.40
C ALA A 392 28.01 17.46 4.04
N GLY A 393 26.71 17.25 3.80
CA GLY A 393 25.73 18.26 3.38
C GLY A 393 25.82 18.64 1.90
N GLN A 394 26.69 18.01 1.11
CA GLN A 394 26.86 18.34 -0.30
C GLN A 394 25.73 17.74 -1.13
N THR A 395 25.12 18.55 -1.99
CA THR A 395 24.19 18.05 -3.01
C THR A 395 24.96 17.17 -4.00
N ARG A 396 24.51 15.94 -4.17
CA ARG A 396 24.99 14.96 -5.15
C ARG A 396 23.88 14.70 -6.15
N THR A 397 24.26 14.49 -7.41
CA THR A 397 23.34 14.13 -8.49
C THR A 397 23.77 12.79 -9.07
N GLN A 398 22.92 11.78 -8.93
CA GLN A 398 23.05 10.50 -9.61
C GLN A 398 22.25 10.56 -10.91
N LEU A 399 22.94 10.60 -12.05
CA LEU A 399 22.29 10.50 -13.36
C LEU A 399 21.85 9.06 -13.63
N LEU A 400 20.62 8.94 -14.13
CA LEU A 400 20.02 7.70 -14.57
C LEU A 400 20.05 7.68 -16.11
N ASP A 401 20.35 6.51 -16.65
CA ASP A 401 20.47 6.27 -18.10
C ASP A 401 19.35 5.32 -18.49
N LEU A 402 18.13 5.81 -18.25
CA LEU A 402 16.88 5.10 -18.45
C LEU A 402 16.30 5.51 -19.79
N LEU A 403 16.38 4.60 -20.77
CA LEU A 403 15.64 4.76 -22.01
C LEU A 403 14.15 4.47 -21.73
N PRO A 404 13.21 5.24 -22.32
CA PRO A 404 11.81 4.83 -22.37
C PRO A 404 11.74 3.42 -22.98
N ASP A 405 10.95 2.54 -22.37
CA ASP A 405 10.90 1.10 -22.66
C ASP A 405 10.99 0.84 -24.17
N SER A 406 12.10 0.23 -24.60
CA SER A 406 12.43 0.07 -26.02
C SER A 406 11.44 -0.81 -26.79
N THR A 407 10.56 -1.53 -26.09
CA THR A 407 9.40 -2.22 -26.70
C THR A 407 8.37 -1.26 -27.29
N LEU A 408 8.38 0.02 -26.91
CA LEU A 408 7.47 1.07 -27.39
C LEU A 408 7.95 1.80 -28.66
N GLN A 409 9.08 1.40 -29.27
CA GLN A 409 9.63 2.05 -30.48
C GLN A 409 9.19 1.45 -31.83
N ASN A 410 8.05 0.74 -31.88
CA ASN A 410 7.41 0.38 -33.16
C ASN A 410 6.12 1.21 -33.38
N PRO A 411 6.10 2.14 -34.36
CA PRO A 411 4.89 2.85 -34.78
C PRO A 411 3.97 2.01 -35.68
#